data_AF-A0A933NFY5-F1
#
_entry.id   AF-A0A933NFY5-F1
#
_cell.length_a   1.000
_cell.length_b   1.000
_cell.length_c   1.000
_cell.angle_alpha   90.00
_cell.angle_beta   90.00
_cell.angle_gamma   90.00
#
_symmetry.space_group_name_H-M   'P 1'
#
loop_
_entity.id
_entity.type
_entity.pdbx_description
1 polymer ?
#
loop_
_entity_poly.entity_id
_entity_poly.type
_entity_poly.pdbx_seq_one_letter_code
_entity_poly.pdbx_strand_id
1 'polypeptide(L)'
;MKTSERRSESRENTQEELQEKYRKYKEELFHLRFQLATGQLEKTHRLQSLRRDIARVLTFLDQHEAASRKGAATGKSEAAAKAKGKR
;
A
#
# COMPACT_ATOMS: atom_id res chain seq x y z
N MET A 1 -11.99 17.16 1.78
CA MET A 1 -11.46 15.78 1.61
C MET A 1 -11.61 15.05 2.94
N LYS A 2 -12.39 13.98 2.98
CA LYS A 2 -12.42 13.06 4.13
C LYS A 2 -11.18 12.15 4.05
N THR A 3 -10.13 12.52 4.78
CA THR A 3 -8.83 11.83 4.81
C THR A 3 -8.83 10.61 5.74
N SER A 4 -9.74 10.58 6.73
CA SER A 4 -9.90 9.47 7.66
C SER A 4 -10.48 8.22 6.98
N GLU A 5 -11.56 8.37 6.22
CA GLU A 5 -12.28 7.25 5.56
C GLU A 5 -11.41 6.50 4.54
N ARG A 6 -10.61 7.20 3.73
CA ARG A 6 -9.70 6.58 2.76
C ARG A 6 -8.60 5.72 3.39
N ARG A 7 -8.20 6.07 4.61
CA ARG A 7 -7.16 5.35 5.36
C ARG A 7 -7.74 4.08 5.97
N SER A 8 -8.99 4.10 6.47
CA SER A 8 -9.67 2.89 6.97
C SER A 8 -10.00 1.93 5.84
N GLU A 9 -10.56 2.42 4.73
CA GLU A 9 -10.87 1.59 3.55
C GLU A 9 -9.63 0.83 3.04
N SER A 10 -8.46 1.46 3.07
CA SER A 10 -7.22 0.82 2.61
C SER A 10 -6.70 -0.28 3.53
N ARG A 11 -7.11 -0.31 4.81
CA ARG A 11 -6.77 -1.37 5.77
C ARG A 11 -7.70 -2.57 5.68
N GLU A 12 -8.92 -2.34 5.21
CA GLU A 12 -9.96 -3.38 5.10
C GLU A 12 -9.85 -4.17 3.78
N ASN A 13 -9.23 -3.59 2.75
CA ASN A 13 -9.07 -4.29 1.47
C ASN A 13 -8.09 -5.47 1.60
N THR A 14 -8.35 -6.52 0.82
CA THR A 14 -7.42 -7.64 0.67
C THR A 14 -6.21 -7.27 -0.18
N GLN A 15 -5.14 -8.07 -0.09
CA GLN A 15 -3.91 -7.84 -0.88
C GLN A 15 -4.20 -7.82 -2.39
N GLU A 16 -5.13 -8.65 -2.87
CA GLU A 16 -5.54 -8.73 -4.27
C GLU A 16 -6.28 -7.47 -4.72
N GLU A 17 -7.22 -6.98 -3.92
CA GLU A 17 -7.95 -5.73 -4.20
C GLU A 17 -7.01 -4.52 -4.23
N LEU A 18 -6.02 -4.46 -3.34
CA LEU A 18 -4.98 -3.42 -3.36
C LEU A 18 -4.16 -3.48 -4.65
N GLN A 19 -3.79 -4.67 -5.12
CA GLN A 19 -3.10 -4.83 -6.40
C GLN A 19 -3.97 -4.40 -7.59
N GLU A 20 -5.25 -4.72 -7.58
CA GLU A 20 -6.18 -4.30 -8.63
C GLU A 20 -6.35 -2.77 -8.66
N LYS A 21 -6.51 -2.15 -7.48
CA LYS A 21 -6.54 -0.67 -7.35
C LYS A 21 -5.26 -0.03 -7.86
N TYR A 22 -4.10 -0.61 -7.54
CA TYR A 22 -2.82 -0.14 -8.06
C TYR A 22 -2.78 -0.15 -9.59
N ARG A 23 -3.24 -1.22 -10.23
CA ARG A 23 -3.30 -1.32 -11.70
C ARG A 23 -4.19 -0.23 -12.29
N LYS A 24 -5.40 -0.05 -11.75
CA LYS A 24 -6.36 0.99 -12.17
C LYS A 24 -5.76 2.39 -12.05
N TYR A 25 -5.10 2.72 -10.94
CA TYR A 25 -4.46 4.03 -10.76
C TYR A 25 -3.28 4.25 -11.70
N LYS A 26 -2.54 3.18 -12.06
CA LYS A 26 -1.44 3.25 -13.02
C LYS A 26 -1.95 3.54 -14.43
N GLU A 27 -3.02 2.89 -14.84
CA GLU A 27 -3.69 3.14 -16.12
C GLU A 27 -4.22 4.57 -16.16
N GLU A 28 -4.95 5.02 -15.14
CA GLU A 28 -5.45 6.40 -15.06
C GLU A 28 -4.30 7.42 -15.14
N LEU A 29 -3.18 7.16 -14.44
CA LEU A 29 -1.99 8.01 -14.50
C LEU A 29 -1.37 8.05 -15.91
N PHE A 30 -1.34 6.93 -16.63
CA PHE A 30 -0.85 6.87 -18.01
C PHE A 30 -1.70 7.73 -18.94
N HIS A 31 -3.03 7.60 -18.86
CA HIS A 31 -3.96 8.41 -19.63
C HIS A 31 -3.82 9.91 -19.33
N LEU A 32 -3.70 10.29 -18.05
CA LEU A 32 -3.53 11.70 -17.68
C LEU A 32 -2.16 12.26 -18.10
N ARG A 33 -1.11 11.43 -18.15
CA ARG A 33 0.19 11.85 -18.69
C ARG A 33 0.12 12.06 -20.19
N PHE A 34 -0.65 11.24 -20.90
CA PHE A 34 -0.91 11.41 -22.32
C PHE A 34 -1.69 12.71 -22.58
N GLN A 35 -2.79 12.95 -21.85
CA GLN A 35 -3.55 14.20 -21.93
C GLN A 35 -2.74 15.44 -21.55
N LEU A 36 -1.80 15.31 -20.60
CA LEU A 36 -0.86 16.37 -20.27
C LEU A 36 0.07 16.69 -21.44
N ALA A 37 0.58 15.67 -22.12
CA ALA A 37 1.45 15.82 -23.28
C ALA A 37 0.72 16.43 -24.49
N THR A 38 -0.58 16.15 -24.65
CA THR A 38 -1.41 16.78 -25.69
C THR A 38 -1.91 18.19 -25.32
N GLY A 39 -1.64 18.66 -24.10
CA GLY A 39 -2.06 19.98 -23.63
C GLY A 39 -3.57 20.11 -23.34
N GLN A 40 -4.32 19.01 -23.35
CA GLN A 40 -5.78 18.99 -23.15
C GLN A 40 -6.17 18.67 -21.69
N LEU A 41 -5.21 18.64 -20.76
CA LEU A 41 -5.47 18.24 -19.38
C LEU A 41 -6.08 19.39 -18.56
N GLU A 42 -7.39 19.32 -18.32
CA GLU A 42 -8.11 20.31 -17.49
C GLU A 42 -7.81 20.16 -15.98
N LYS A 43 -7.56 18.95 -15.49
CA LYS A 43 -7.49 18.63 -14.04
C LYS A 43 -6.08 18.21 -13.60
N THR A 44 -5.14 19.15 -13.61
CA THR A 44 -3.73 18.91 -13.20
C THR A 44 -3.57 18.39 -11.75
N HIS A 45 -4.46 18.79 -10.83
CA HIS A 45 -4.49 18.34 -9.43
C HIS A 45 -4.74 16.83 -9.29
N ARG A 46 -5.39 16.20 -10.28
CA ARG A 46 -5.67 14.76 -10.29
C ARG A 46 -4.38 13.95 -10.39
N LEU A 47 -3.41 14.46 -11.12
CA LEU A 47 -2.10 13.82 -11.34
C LEU A 47 -1.30 13.70 -10.03
N GLN A 48 -1.31 14.76 -9.21
CA GLN A 48 -0.70 14.70 -7.87
C GLN A 48 -1.47 13.79 -6.91
N SER A 49 -2.81 13.79 -7.00
CA SER A 49 -3.65 12.93 -6.16
C SER A 49 -3.41 11.45 -6.44
N LEU A 50 -3.39 11.05 -7.71
CA LEU A 50 -3.10 9.67 -8.13
C LEU A 50 -1.72 9.19 -7.73
N ARG A 51 -0.69 10.04 -7.83
CA ARG A 51 0.66 9.69 -7.33
C ARG A 51 0.64 9.37 -5.83
N ARG A 52 -0.10 10.15 -5.05
CA ARG A 52 -0.26 9.91 -3.60
C ARG A 52 -1.06 8.64 -3.32
N ASP A 53 -2.10 8.37 -4.09
CA ASP A 53 -2.93 7.17 -3.92
C ASP A 53 -2.12 5.91 -4.28
N ILE A 54 -1.33 5.93 -5.35
CA ILE A 54 -0.38 4.86 -5.69
C ILE A 54 0.61 4.61 -4.55
N ALA A 55 1.25 5.65 -4.03
CA ALA A 55 2.23 5.51 -2.94
C ALA A 55 1.60 4.91 -1.67
N ARG A 56 0.35 5.26 -1.35
CA ARG A 56 -0.40 4.69 -0.23
C ARG A 56 -0.65 3.20 -0.44
N VAL A 57 -1.16 2.82 -1.61
CA VAL A 57 -1.43 1.40 -1.92
C VAL A 57 -0.17 0.55 -1.79
N LEU A 58 0.97 1.02 -2.32
CA LEU A 58 2.25 0.35 -2.16
C LEU A 58 2.66 0.22 -0.68
N THR A 59 2.48 1.28 0.10
CA THR A 59 2.76 1.24 1.54
C THR A 59 1.92 0.20 2.27
N PHE A 60 0.64 0.03 1.89
CA PHE A 60 -0.23 -0.99 2.49
C PHE A 60 0.19 -2.40 2.08
N LEU A 61 0.54 -2.62 0.80
CA LEU A 61 1.09 -3.90 0.34
C LEU A 61 2.35 -4.28 1.13
N ASP A 62 3.27 -3.33 1.33
CA ASP A 62 4.47 -3.54 2.14
C ASP A 62 4.12 -3.84 3.61
N GLN A 63 3.09 -3.20 4.17
CA GLN A 63 2.63 -3.49 5.54
C GLN A 63 2.06 -4.91 5.65
N HIS A 64 1.31 -5.39 4.66
CA HIS A 64 0.84 -6.77 4.62
C HIS A 64 2.01 -7.77 4.54
N GLU A 65 3.00 -7.51 3.69
CA GLU A 65 4.20 -8.33 3.60
C GLU A 65 5.07 -8.27 4.87
N ALA A 66 5.15 -7.11 5.52
CA ALA A 66 5.90 -6.94 6.77
C ALA A 66 5.18 -7.63 7.93
N ALA A 67 3.85 -7.63 7.95
CA ALA A 67 3.05 -8.35 8.94
C ALA A 67 3.25 -9.87 8.80
N SER A 68 3.22 -10.40 7.57
CA SER A 68 3.52 -11.82 7.33
C SER A 68 4.96 -12.18 7.71
N ARG A 69 5.94 -11.30 7.44
CA ARG A 69 7.34 -11.48 7.87
C ARG A 69 7.53 -11.44 9.39
N LYS A 70 6.85 -10.52 10.10
CA LYS A 70 6.96 -10.37 11.56
C LYS A 70 6.40 -11.58 12.31
N GLY A 71 5.35 -12.22 11.79
CA GLY A 71 4.82 -13.48 12.34
C GLY A 71 5.83 -14.63 12.30
N ALA A 72 6.78 -14.63 11.35
CA ALA A 72 7.83 -15.64 11.26
C ALA A 72 9.02 -15.39 12.21
N ALA A 73 9.21 -14.15 12.69
CA ALA A 73 10.34 -13.78 13.55
C ALA A 73 10.07 -14.05 15.05
N THR A 74 8.82 -13.98 15.49
CA THR A 74 8.43 -14.20 16.91
C THR A 74 8.52 -15.67 17.34
N GLY A 75 8.47 -16.63 16.41
CA GLY A 75 8.62 -18.06 16.71
C GLY A 75 10.04 -18.49 17.11
N LYS A 76 11.08 -17.68 16.86
CA LYS A 76 12.47 -18.03 17.19
C LYS A 76 12.94 -17.49 18.55
N SER A 77 12.26 -16.51 19.17
CA SER A 77 12.70 -15.94 20.44
C SER A 77 12.20 -16.70 21.68
N GLU A 78 11.09 -17.45 21.60
CA GLU A 78 10.57 -18.21 22.75
C GLU A 78 11.33 -19.54 23.01
N ALA A 79 11.91 -20.16 21.97
CA ALA A 79 12.65 -21.42 22.11
C ALA A 79 14.00 -21.26 22.84
N ALA A 80 14.64 -20.08 22.78
CA ALA A 80 15.94 -19.83 23.40
C ALA A 80 15.85 -19.55 24.91
N ALA A 81 14.69 -19.11 25.43
CA ALA A 81 14.54 -18.77 26.85
C ALA A 81 14.36 -20.00 27.77
N LYS A 82 13.85 -21.13 27.26
CA LYS A 82 13.66 -22.36 28.06
C LYS A 82 14.92 -23.21 28.26
N ALA A 83 16.01 -22.95 27.53
CA ALA A 83 17.25 -23.73 27.65
C ALA A 83 18.21 -23.26 28.76
N LYS A 84 17.95 -22.10 29.39
CA LYS A 84 18.85 -21.50 30.40
C LYS A 84 18.37 -21.65 31.85
N GLY A 85 17.25 -22.33 32.08
CA GLY A 85 16.69 -22.63 33.40
C GLY A 85 16.85 -24.09 33.79
N LYS A 86 18.08 -24.60 33.80
CA LYS A 86 18.42 -25.86 34.48
C LYS A 86 19.63 -25.58 35.37
N ARG A 87 19.36 -24.89 36.47
CA ARG A 87 20.19 -24.89 37.67
C ARG A 87 19.42 -25.66 38.72
#